data_AF-A0A3N5IPC4-F1
#
_entry.id   AF-A0A3N5IPC4-F1
#
_cell.length_a   1.000
_cell.length_b   1.000
_cell.length_c   1.000
_cell.angle_alpha   90.00
_cell.angle_beta   90.00
_cell.angle_gamma   90.00
#
_symmetry.space_group_name_H-M   'P 1'
#
loop_
_entity.id
_entity.type
_entity.pdbx_description
1 polymer ?
#
loop_
_entity_poly.entity_id
_entity_poly.type
_entity_poly.pdbx_seq_one_letter_code
_entity_poly.pdbx_strand_id
1 'polypeptide(L)'
;MPNTDNTFVSTALQANLERTAATVEIPEKYRVLLDISREHYGVFKRTQDLLTEMNHPFVNWEIVLKQLRALSLGDFHDFNRQEKGLEALETFVGIYLEVIRSPAGEETRETALRYLFDFLDLILSKSGGFIERNRSLFPGLMDRLLDLSRQEVFLFRKGSTYGKKLLQTAREESFSFDGLPL
;
A
#
# COMPACT_ATOMS: atom_id res chain seq x y z
N MET A 1 -57.02 -11.85 15.09
CA MET A 1 -56.30 -10.57 15.25
C MET A 1 -54.96 -10.70 14.57
N PRO A 2 -54.57 -9.82 13.63
CA PRO A 2 -53.24 -9.87 13.06
C PRO A 2 -52.29 -9.13 14.01
N ASN A 3 -51.30 -9.82 14.56
CA ASN A 3 -50.19 -9.15 15.22
C ASN A 3 -49.05 -9.08 14.21
N THR A 4 -48.79 -7.87 13.74
CA THR A 4 -47.74 -7.50 12.80
C THR A 4 -46.36 -7.79 13.40
N ASP A 5 -45.66 -8.77 12.84
CA ASP A 5 -44.22 -8.95 13.04
C ASP A 5 -43.47 -7.76 12.44
N ASN A 6 -43.27 -6.73 13.26
CA ASN A 6 -42.39 -5.63 12.92
C ASN A 6 -40.95 -6.11 13.13
N THR A 7 -40.38 -6.72 12.08
CA THR A 7 -38.97 -7.08 12.02
C THR A 7 -38.17 -5.78 12.05
N PHE A 8 -37.80 -5.33 13.25
CA PHE A 8 -36.84 -4.25 13.44
C PHE A 8 -35.47 -4.76 12.95
N VAL A 9 -35.21 -4.60 11.66
CA VAL A 9 -33.87 -4.81 11.09
C VAL A 9 -33.01 -3.68 11.62
N SER A 10 -32.09 -4.00 12.53
CA SER A 10 -31.14 -3.02 13.05
C SER A 10 -30.31 -2.45 11.90
N THR A 11 -30.11 -1.13 11.87
CA THR A 11 -29.26 -0.45 10.90
C THR A 11 -27.86 -1.05 10.85
N ALA A 12 -27.36 -1.59 11.98
CA ALA A 12 -26.08 -2.30 12.04
C ALA A 12 -26.10 -3.65 11.31
N LEU A 13 -27.22 -4.38 11.36
CA LEU A 13 -27.39 -5.63 10.61
C LEU A 13 -27.52 -5.35 9.11
N GLN A 14 -28.25 -4.29 8.75
CA GLN A 14 -28.39 -3.87 7.36
C GLN A 14 -27.04 -3.43 6.78
N ALA A 15 -26.25 -2.63 7.51
CA ALA A 15 -24.89 -2.26 7.11
C ALA A 15 -23.94 -3.48 6.98
N ASN A 16 -24.09 -4.49 7.84
CA ASN A 16 -23.34 -5.75 7.72
C ASN A 16 -23.75 -6.55 6.48
N LEU A 17 -25.04 -6.58 6.14
CA LEU A 17 -25.54 -7.25 4.94
C LEU A 17 -25.12 -6.52 3.67
N GLU A 18 -25.17 -5.19 3.66
CA GLU A 18 -24.67 -4.34 2.56
C GLU A 18 -23.16 -4.52 2.35
N ARG A 19 -22.37 -4.63 3.44
CA ARG A 19 -20.94 -5.03 3.39
C ARG A 19 -20.71 -6.39 2.73
N THR A 20 -21.65 -7.33 2.88
CA THR A 20 -21.47 -8.72 2.40
C THR A 20 -22.00 -8.88 0.97
N ALA A 21 -22.89 -7.98 0.51
CA ALA A 21 -23.56 -8.07 -0.79
C ALA A 21 -22.90 -7.26 -1.91
N ALA A 22 -21.98 -6.34 -1.59
CA ALA A 22 -21.28 -5.56 -2.61
C ALA A 22 -20.31 -6.44 -3.40
N THR A 23 -20.58 -6.63 -4.71
CA THR A 23 -19.59 -7.21 -5.62
C THR A 23 -18.50 -6.17 -5.83
N VAL A 24 -17.36 -6.36 -5.20
CA VAL A 24 -16.21 -5.45 -5.34
C VAL A 24 -15.46 -5.79 -6.61
N GLU A 25 -15.43 -4.86 -7.56
CA GLU A 25 -14.58 -4.96 -8.74
C GLU A 25 -13.18 -4.43 -8.43
N ILE A 26 -12.16 -5.27 -8.63
CA ILE A 26 -10.76 -4.88 -8.46
C ILE A 26 -10.30 -4.15 -9.73
N PRO A 27 -9.86 -2.88 -9.64
CA PRO A 27 -9.37 -2.13 -10.79
C PRO A 27 -8.18 -2.79 -11.50
N GLU A 28 -8.12 -2.66 -12.82
CA GLU A 28 -7.09 -3.30 -13.65
C GLU A 28 -5.66 -2.86 -13.32
N LYS A 29 -5.48 -1.65 -12.78
CA LYS A 29 -4.17 -1.15 -12.32
C LYS A 29 -3.52 -2.04 -11.24
N TYR A 30 -4.28 -2.90 -10.56
CA TYR A 30 -3.75 -3.83 -9.56
C TYR A 30 -3.52 -5.25 -10.09
N ARG A 31 -3.82 -5.50 -11.37
CA ARG A 31 -3.74 -6.84 -11.99
C ARG A 31 -2.36 -7.48 -11.82
N VAL A 32 -1.30 -6.69 -11.95
CA VAL A 32 0.08 -7.18 -11.81
C VAL A 32 0.34 -7.92 -10.50
N LEU A 33 -0.26 -7.46 -9.38
CA LEU A 33 -0.11 -8.10 -8.09
C LEU A 33 -0.82 -9.46 -8.05
N LEU A 34 -2.02 -9.52 -8.63
CA LEU A 34 -2.78 -10.77 -8.73
C LEU A 34 -2.04 -11.77 -9.61
N ASP A 35 -1.52 -11.33 -10.75
CA ASP A 35 -0.87 -12.19 -11.74
C ASP A 35 0.40 -12.82 -11.20
N ILE A 36 1.25 -12.01 -10.54
CA ILE A 36 2.48 -12.50 -9.90
C ILE A 36 2.16 -13.49 -8.77
N SER A 37 1.12 -13.22 -7.98
CA SER A 37 0.82 -14.03 -6.81
C SER A 37 0.13 -15.36 -7.13
N ARG A 38 -0.38 -15.57 -8.36
CA ARG A 38 -1.16 -16.78 -8.74
C ARG A 38 -0.48 -18.10 -8.42
N GLU A 39 0.85 -18.17 -8.53
CA GLU A 39 1.61 -19.40 -8.29
C GLU A 39 1.67 -19.78 -6.80
N HIS A 40 1.36 -18.84 -5.90
CA HIS A 40 1.40 -19.04 -4.44
C HIS A 40 0.02 -18.76 -3.85
N TYR A 41 -0.80 -19.80 -3.67
CA TYR A 41 -2.18 -19.67 -3.18
C TYR A 41 -2.33 -18.77 -1.94
N GLY A 42 -1.43 -18.89 -0.96
CA GLY A 42 -1.47 -18.07 0.26
C GLY A 42 -1.13 -16.59 0.04
N VAL A 43 -0.29 -16.26 -0.94
CA VAL A 43 0.00 -14.87 -1.34
C VAL A 43 -1.16 -14.36 -2.17
N PHE A 44 -1.61 -15.12 -3.17
CA PHE A 44 -2.73 -14.76 -4.05
C PHE A 44 -3.98 -14.40 -3.25
N LYS A 45 -4.37 -15.24 -2.30
CA LYS A 45 -5.54 -14.99 -1.46
C LYS A 45 -5.40 -13.68 -0.67
N ARG A 46 -4.26 -13.46 -0.02
CA ARG A 46 -3.99 -12.21 0.71
C ARG A 46 -3.97 -10.99 -0.22
N THR A 47 -3.46 -11.12 -1.44
CA THR A 47 -3.51 -10.06 -2.45
C THR A 47 -4.94 -9.75 -2.86
N GLN A 48 -5.77 -10.77 -3.09
CA GLN A 48 -7.19 -10.58 -3.41
C GLN A 48 -7.93 -9.94 -2.23
N ASP A 49 -7.70 -10.39 -1.00
CA ASP A 49 -8.31 -9.85 0.21
C ASP A 49 -7.94 -8.37 0.40
N LEU A 50 -6.67 -7.98 0.21
CA LEU A 50 -6.21 -6.59 0.27
C LEU A 50 -6.94 -5.73 -0.76
N LEU A 51 -6.96 -6.17 -2.02
CA LEU A 51 -7.52 -5.40 -3.12
C LEU A 51 -9.05 -5.32 -3.03
N THR A 52 -9.70 -6.35 -2.52
CA THR A 52 -11.15 -6.36 -2.25
C THR A 52 -11.48 -5.36 -1.14
N GLU A 53 -10.77 -5.42 -0.01
CA GLU A 53 -11.02 -4.51 1.11
C GLU A 53 -10.80 -3.04 0.72
N MET A 54 -9.73 -2.75 -0.01
CA MET A 54 -9.40 -1.39 -0.45
C MET A 54 -10.42 -0.78 -1.42
N ASN A 55 -11.11 -1.61 -2.20
CA ASN A 55 -12.14 -1.16 -3.15
C ASN A 55 -13.57 -1.33 -2.61
N HIS A 56 -13.71 -1.72 -1.33
CA HIS A 56 -14.99 -1.87 -0.67
C HIS A 56 -15.61 -0.49 -0.34
N PRO A 57 -16.94 -0.28 -0.46
CA PRO A 57 -17.57 1.01 -0.15
C PRO A 57 -17.33 1.52 1.28
N PHE A 58 -17.13 0.58 2.21
CA PHE A 58 -16.81 0.82 3.61
C PHE A 58 -15.44 0.22 3.95
N VAL A 59 -14.37 0.86 3.46
CA VAL A 59 -12.99 0.38 3.64
C VAL A 59 -12.58 0.40 5.11
N ASN A 60 -12.05 -0.71 5.61
CA ASN A 60 -11.30 -0.75 6.85
C ASN A 60 -9.81 -0.52 6.57
N TRP A 61 -9.37 0.72 6.70
CA TRP A 61 -8.00 1.13 6.39
C TRP A 61 -6.92 0.49 7.28
N GLU A 62 -7.25 0.10 8.52
CA GLU A 62 -6.31 -0.64 9.38
C GLU A 62 -6.06 -2.05 8.85
N ILE A 63 -7.12 -2.72 8.40
CA ILE A 63 -7.03 -4.03 7.75
C ILE A 63 -6.26 -3.92 6.43
N VAL A 64 -6.58 -2.93 5.59
CA VAL A 64 -5.84 -2.65 4.35
C VAL A 64 -4.36 -2.48 4.65
N LEU A 65 -4.02 -1.62 5.61
CA LEU A 65 -2.64 -1.31 5.92
C LEU A 65 -1.87 -2.51 6.47
N LYS A 66 -2.51 -3.33 7.32
CA LYS A 66 -1.92 -4.58 7.84
C LYS A 66 -1.61 -5.56 6.71
N GLN A 67 -2.56 -5.76 5.79
CA GLN A 67 -2.38 -6.67 4.65
C GLN A 67 -1.35 -6.14 3.66
N LEU A 68 -1.40 -4.85 3.36
CA LEU A 68 -0.45 -4.15 2.50
C LEU A 68 0.98 -4.34 3.01
N ARG A 69 1.21 -4.12 4.31
CA ARG A 69 2.52 -4.33 4.92
C ARG A 69 2.97 -5.79 4.83
N ALA A 70 2.06 -6.74 5.09
CA ALA A 70 2.39 -8.16 5.02
C ALA A 70 2.85 -8.57 3.62
N LEU A 71 2.16 -8.10 2.58
CA LEU A 71 2.51 -8.39 1.18
C LEU A 71 3.76 -7.65 0.72
N SER A 72 3.79 -6.33 0.90
CA SER A 72 4.88 -5.50 0.37
C SER A 72 6.21 -5.77 1.08
N LEU A 73 6.24 -5.88 2.42
CA LEU A 73 7.48 -6.14 3.15
C LEU A 73 7.71 -7.64 3.36
N GLY A 74 6.68 -8.39 3.71
CA GLY A 74 6.81 -9.81 4.08
C GLY A 74 7.03 -10.73 2.88
N ASP A 75 6.35 -10.46 1.77
CA ASP A 75 6.45 -11.23 0.53
C ASP A 75 7.29 -10.50 -0.55
N PHE A 76 8.06 -9.48 -0.16
CA PHE A 76 8.84 -8.62 -1.07
C PHE A 76 9.60 -9.40 -2.14
N HIS A 77 10.33 -10.44 -1.74
CA HIS A 77 11.16 -11.22 -2.64
C HIS A 77 10.36 -12.00 -3.69
N ASP A 78 9.14 -12.44 -3.34
CA ASP A 78 8.26 -13.17 -4.26
C ASP A 78 7.77 -12.26 -5.39
N PHE A 79 7.56 -10.97 -5.11
CA PHE A 79 7.22 -9.98 -6.13
C PHE A 79 8.46 -9.45 -6.87
N ASN A 80 9.51 -9.11 -6.14
CA ASN A 80 10.71 -8.47 -6.71
C ASN A 80 11.39 -9.37 -7.77
N ARG A 81 11.45 -10.68 -7.56
CA ARG A 81 12.16 -11.59 -8.48
C ARG A 81 11.48 -11.79 -9.85
N GLN A 82 10.23 -11.36 -9.98
CA GLN A 82 9.44 -11.58 -11.19
C GLN A 82 9.85 -10.63 -12.30
N GLU A 83 9.55 -11.01 -13.55
CA GLU A 83 9.77 -10.16 -14.72
C GLU A 83 9.10 -8.78 -14.55
N LYS A 84 7.82 -8.78 -14.14
CA LYS A 84 7.03 -7.57 -13.81
C LYS A 84 7.27 -7.03 -12.39
N GLY A 85 8.41 -7.36 -11.77
CA GLY A 85 8.70 -6.99 -10.39
C GLY A 85 8.67 -5.48 -10.15
N LEU A 86 9.23 -4.66 -11.05
CA LEU A 86 9.17 -3.20 -10.93
C LEU A 86 7.72 -2.67 -10.91
N GLU A 87 6.89 -3.11 -11.85
CA GLU A 87 5.47 -2.72 -11.95
C GLU A 87 4.71 -3.11 -10.66
N ALA A 88 5.03 -4.26 -10.06
CA ALA A 88 4.47 -4.67 -8.77
C ALA A 88 4.90 -3.75 -7.62
N LEU A 89 6.18 -3.39 -7.54
CA LEU A 89 6.70 -2.49 -6.51
C LEU A 89 6.07 -1.09 -6.65
N GLU A 90 5.95 -0.58 -7.87
CA GLU A 90 5.26 0.68 -8.16
C GLU A 90 3.79 0.63 -7.75
N THR A 91 3.12 -0.51 -7.98
CA THR A 91 1.73 -0.71 -7.57
C THR A 91 1.60 -0.68 -6.05
N PHE A 92 2.48 -1.35 -5.30
CA PHE A 92 2.49 -1.29 -3.83
C PHE A 92 2.73 0.14 -3.32
N VAL A 93 3.68 0.86 -3.92
CA VAL A 93 3.93 2.27 -3.60
C VAL A 93 2.69 3.12 -3.86
N GLY A 94 2.01 2.90 -4.99
CA GLY A 94 0.74 3.55 -5.32
C GLY A 94 -0.32 3.33 -4.25
N ILE A 95 -0.48 2.08 -3.78
CA ILE A 95 -1.42 1.75 -2.70
C ILE A 95 -1.06 2.47 -1.40
N TYR A 96 0.22 2.53 -1.00
CA TYR A 96 0.62 3.30 0.18
C TYR A 96 0.25 4.78 0.05
N LEU A 97 0.49 5.40 -1.11
CA LEU A 97 0.13 6.79 -1.37
C LEU A 97 -1.39 7.01 -1.33
N GLU A 98 -2.18 6.05 -1.80
CA GLU A 98 -3.64 6.07 -1.69
C GLU A 98 -4.10 6.01 -0.23
N VAL A 99 -3.53 5.11 0.59
CA VAL A 99 -3.84 5.04 2.03
C VAL A 99 -3.48 6.35 2.74
N ILE A 100 -2.34 6.96 2.42
CA ILE A 100 -1.91 8.24 3.01
C ILE A 100 -2.87 9.39 2.65
N ARG A 101 -3.47 9.37 1.45
CA ARG A 101 -4.44 10.39 0.98
C ARG A 101 -5.89 10.07 1.36
N SER A 102 -6.14 8.87 1.86
CA SER A 102 -7.47 8.39 2.21
C SER A 102 -8.06 9.11 3.43
N PRO A 103 -9.38 8.98 3.68
CA PRO A 103 -10.01 9.47 4.91
C PRO A 103 -9.70 8.62 6.16
N ALA A 104 -8.67 7.76 6.14
CA ALA A 104 -8.24 6.99 7.30
C ALA A 104 -7.87 7.90 8.49
N GLY A 105 -7.89 7.34 9.71
CA GLY A 105 -7.43 8.03 10.90
C GLY A 105 -5.96 8.48 10.79
N GLU A 106 -5.61 9.56 11.49
CA GLU A 106 -4.25 10.14 11.42
C GLU A 106 -3.16 9.11 11.78
N GLU A 107 -3.39 8.28 12.81
CA GLU A 107 -2.45 7.21 13.21
C GLU A 107 -2.25 6.16 12.12
N THR A 108 -3.33 5.77 11.43
CA THR A 108 -3.26 4.83 10.28
C THR A 108 -2.44 5.45 9.15
N ARG A 109 -2.67 6.72 8.83
CA ARG A 109 -1.95 7.45 7.77
C ARG A 109 -0.48 7.64 8.11
N GLU A 110 -0.16 7.94 9.37
CA GLU A 110 1.22 8.05 9.87
C GLU A 110 1.93 6.70 9.80
N THR A 111 1.24 5.64 10.18
CA THR A 111 1.76 4.27 10.06
C THR A 111 1.96 3.86 8.61
N ALA A 112 1.09 4.27 7.70
CA ALA A 112 1.24 4.04 6.27
C ALA A 112 2.46 4.78 5.69
N LEU A 113 2.70 6.03 6.11
CA LEU A 113 3.89 6.76 5.73
C LEU A 113 5.17 6.06 6.22
N ARG A 114 5.20 5.59 7.48
CA ARG A 114 6.32 4.80 8.01
C ARG A 114 6.56 3.54 7.19
N TYR A 115 5.52 2.75 6.93
CA TYR A 115 5.66 1.50 6.17
C TYR A 115 6.03 1.72 4.71
N LEU A 116 5.60 2.82 4.09
CA LEU A 116 6.09 3.22 2.78
C LEU A 116 7.61 3.43 2.83
N PHE A 117 8.12 4.23 3.78
CA PHE A 117 9.57 4.43 3.90
C PHE A 117 10.34 3.14 4.20
N ASP A 118 9.82 2.27 5.06
CA ASP A 118 10.41 0.94 5.32
C ASP A 118 10.44 0.07 4.05
N PHE A 119 9.41 0.17 3.21
CA PHE A 119 9.36 -0.54 1.93
C PHE A 119 10.36 0.02 0.92
N LEU A 120 10.53 1.35 0.85
CA LEU A 120 11.55 1.98 0.00
C LEU A 120 12.97 1.60 0.44
N ASP A 121 13.21 1.57 1.75
CA ASP A 121 14.46 1.10 2.37
C ASP A 121 14.74 -0.36 1.99
N LEU A 122 13.71 -1.21 2.01
CA LEU A 122 13.79 -2.60 1.57
C LEU A 122 14.09 -2.72 0.08
N ILE A 123 13.47 -1.89 -0.77
CA ILE A 123 13.78 -1.85 -2.21
C ILE A 123 15.26 -1.48 -2.42
N LEU A 124 15.78 -0.45 -1.76
CA LEU A 124 17.18 -0.06 -1.93
C LEU A 124 18.15 -1.16 -1.48
N SER A 125 17.94 -1.71 -0.28
CA SER A 125 18.91 -2.60 0.36
C SER A 125 18.76 -4.09 0.02
N LYS A 126 17.58 -4.53 -0.45
CA LYS A 126 17.27 -5.95 -0.66
C LYS A 126 16.83 -6.31 -2.08
N SER A 127 16.87 -5.37 -3.03
CA SER A 127 16.59 -5.69 -4.44
C SER A 127 17.60 -6.68 -5.06
N GLY A 128 18.81 -6.80 -4.51
CA GLY A 128 19.86 -7.68 -5.03
C GLY A 128 20.17 -7.34 -6.50
N GLY A 129 20.27 -8.37 -7.35
CA GLY A 129 20.52 -8.18 -8.79
C GLY A 129 19.46 -7.39 -9.56
N PHE A 130 18.31 -7.09 -8.94
CA PHE A 130 17.22 -6.32 -9.55
C PHE A 130 17.29 -4.82 -9.26
N ILE A 131 18.29 -4.34 -8.51
CA ILE A 131 18.38 -2.92 -8.11
C ILE A 131 18.44 -1.97 -9.31
N GLU A 132 19.15 -2.33 -10.38
CA GLU A 132 19.24 -1.50 -11.59
C GLU A 132 17.89 -1.35 -12.31
N ARG A 133 17.01 -2.35 -12.21
CA ARG A 133 15.63 -2.21 -12.69
C ARG A 133 14.83 -1.31 -11.74
N ASN A 134 14.92 -1.58 -10.44
CA ASN A 134 14.07 -0.96 -9.43
C ASN A 134 14.41 0.51 -9.15
N ARG A 135 15.63 0.97 -9.47
CA ARG A 135 16.05 2.37 -9.29
C ARG A 135 15.15 3.36 -10.03
N SER A 136 14.57 2.94 -11.16
CA SER A 136 13.71 3.79 -12.01
C SER A 136 12.41 4.22 -11.33
N LEU A 137 12.00 3.53 -10.26
CA LEU A 137 10.83 3.89 -9.44
C LEU A 137 11.01 5.23 -8.73
N PHE A 138 12.25 5.57 -8.33
CA PHE A 138 12.51 6.61 -7.36
C PHE A 138 12.31 8.04 -7.87
N PRO A 139 12.78 8.45 -9.06
CA PRO A 139 12.62 9.84 -9.51
C PRO A 139 11.15 10.31 -9.47
N GLY A 140 10.25 9.57 -10.11
CA GLY A 140 8.82 9.91 -10.10
C GLY A 140 8.14 9.72 -8.74
N LEU A 141 8.68 8.86 -7.87
CA LEU A 141 8.20 8.76 -6.49
C LEU A 141 8.61 9.99 -5.65
N MET A 142 9.85 10.48 -5.80
CA MET A 142 10.33 11.63 -5.03
C MET A 142 9.49 12.88 -5.31
N ASP A 143 9.14 13.12 -6.58
CA ASP A 143 8.23 14.21 -6.93
C ASP A 143 6.87 14.07 -6.24
N ARG A 144 6.29 12.86 -6.26
CA ARG A 144 5.00 12.56 -5.59
C ARG A 144 5.09 12.73 -4.07
N LEU A 145 6.20 12.34 -3.44
CA LEU A 145 6.42 12.51 -2.01
C LEU A 145 6.63 13.98 -1.64
N LEU A 146 7.34 14.75 -2.46
CA LEU A 146 7.51 16.19 -2.26
C LEU A 146 6.17 16.92 -2.34
N ASP A 147 5.35 16.63 -3.35
CA ASP A 147 4.02 17.23 -3.46
C ASP A 147 3.10 16.81 -2.32
N LEU A 148 3.14 15.53 -1.92
CA LEU A 148 2.36 15.07 -0.77
C LEU A 148 2.82 15.74 0.53
N SER A 149 4.13 15.97 0.71
CA SER A 149 4.67 16.63 1.89
C SER A 149 4.20 18.09 2.04
N ARG A 150 3.90 18.75 0.91
CA ARG A 150 3.34 20.11 0.89
C ARG A 150 1.86 20.12 1.26
N GLN A 151 1.13 19.06 0.93
CA GLN A 151 -0.29 18.91 1.25
C GLN A 151 -0.49 18.43 2.70
N GLU A 152 0.39 17.55 3.18
CA GLU A 152 0.29 16.85 4.47
C GLU A 152 1.43 17.24 5.42
N VAL A 153 1.65 18.55 5.59
CA VAL A 153 2.82 19.11 6.29
C VAL A 153 3.00 18.53 7.69
N PHE A 154 1.92 18.38 8.46
CA PHE A 154 1.99 17.85 9.82
C PHE A 154 2.40 16.37 9.84
N LEU A 155 1.84 15.57 8.92
CA LEU A 155 2.15 14.16 8.79
C LEU A 155 3.63 13.94 8.45
N PHE A 156 4.13 14.68 7.45
CA PHE A 156 5.53 14.58 7.02
C PHE A 156 6.52 15.15 8.04
N ARG A 157 6.11 16.16 8.82
CA ARG A 157 6.92 16.66 9.93
C ARG A 157 7.15 15.57 10.98
N LYS A 158 6.09 14.84 11.37
CA LYS A 158 6.18 13.70 12.29
C LYS A 158 7.00 12.56 11.70
N GLY A 159 6.80 12.25 10.41
CA GLY A 159 7.51 11.19 9.70
C GLY A 159 8.93 11.53 9.21
N SER A 160 9.46 12.71 9.53
CA SER A 160 10.74 13.21 8.98
C SER A 160 11.95 12.32 9.29
N THR A 161 11.90 11.56 10.37
CA THR A 161 12.92 10.57 10.75
C THR A 161 13.02 9.42 9.74
N TYR A 162 11.90 9.00 9.17
CA TYR A 162 11.86 7.92 8.16
C TYR A 162 12.52 8.35 6.85
N GLY A 163 12.27 9.59 6.42
CA GLY A 163 12.95 10.16 5.25
C GLY A 163 14.47 10.27 5.45
N LYS A 164 14.93 10.69 6.64
CA LYS A 164 16.36 10.72 6.98
C LYS A 164 17.01 9.34 6.92
N LYS A 165 16.33 8.32 7.45
CA LYS A 165 16.79 6.93 7.38
C LYS A 165 16.93 6.48 5.93
N LEU A 166 15.93 6.75 5.07
CA LEU A 166 15.99 6.39 3.65
C LEU A 166 17.19 7.05 2.94
N LEU A 167 17.46 8.33 3.20
CA LEU A 167 18.62 9.03 2.64
C LEU A 167 19.94 8.42 3.12
N GLN A 168 20.01 7.97 4.37
CA GLN A 168 21.18 7.26 4.89
C GLN A 168 21.41 5.95 4.14
N THR A 169 20.37 5.11 3.99
CA THR A 169 20.48 3.86 3.22
C THR A 169 20.90 4.13 1.78
N ALA A 170 20.33 5.16 1.13
CA ALA A 170 20.72 5.52 -0.22
C ALA A 170 22.21 5.87 -0.32
N ARG A 171 22.76 6.59 0.66
CA ARG A 171 24.21 6.86 0.73
C ARG A 171 25.04 5.59 0.92
N GLU A 172 24.61 4.69 1.81
CA GLU A 172 25.30 3.41 2.08
C GLU A 172 25.31 2.50 0.83
N GLU A 173 24.22 2.48 0.07
CA GLU A 173 24.06 1.71 -1.17
C GLU A 173 24.62 2.44 -2.41
N SER A 174 25.27 3.61 -2.24
CA SER A 174 25.73 4.47 -3.34
C SER A 174 24.64 4.80 -4.38
N PHE A 175 23.39 4.86 -3.92
CA PHE A 175 22.22 5.15 -4.71
C PHE A 175 22.01 6.66 -4.80
N SER A 176 21.97 7.23 -6.00
CA SER A 176 21.58 8.62 -6.22
C SER A 176 20.10 8.72 -6.58
N PHE A 177 19.35 9.51 -5.84
CA PHE A 177 18.06 10.02 -6.31
C PHE A 177 18.36 11.15 -7.29
N ASP A 178 18.11 10.94 -8.58
CA ASP A 178 18.36 11.96 -9.61
C ASP A 178 17.77 13.32 -9.16
N GLY A 179 18.61 14.36 -9.10
CA GLY A 179 18.19 15.73 -8.77
C GLY A 179 18.35 16.18 -7.30
N LEU A 180 18.82 15.31 -6.39
CA LEU A 180 19.19 15.72 -5.03
C LEU A 180 20.65 15.35 -4.75
N PRO A 181 21.56 16.31 -4.52
CA PRO A 181 22.89 15.98 -4.03
C PRO A 181 22.73 15.35 -2.64
N LEU A 182 23.15 14.08 -2.52
CA LEU A 182 23.26 13.39 -1.24
C LEU A 182 24.45 13.90 -0.44
#